data_AF-A0ABD6EB89-F1
#
_entry.id   AF-A0ABD6EB89-F1
#
_cell.length_a   1.000
_cell.length_b   1.000
_cell.length_c   1.000
_cell.angle_alpha   90.00
_cell.angle_beta   90.00
_cell.angle_gamma   90.00
#
_symmetry.space_group_name_H-M   'P 1'
#
loop_
_entity.id
_entity.type
_entity.pdbx_description
1 polymer ?
#
loop_
_entity_poly.entity_id
_entity_poly.type
_entity_poly.pdbx_seq_one_letter_code
_entity_poly.pdbx_strand_id
1 'polypeptide(L)'
;MSGGPESSQYPLWKLIDEVSIVLLDQGIGTFDVLQRTLPSVVLCRLEKIDDECTPERLLKIFRIAQLQVEYLLKSQEQTREKVMMLEKENSSFKTELSRLRKAIREAADVTTSFFQCELCNKVFLRSDFLLDHLQRKHYQQQ
;
A
#
# COMPACT_ATOMS: atom_id res chain seq x y z
N MET A 1 19.57 0.33 43.71
CA MET A 1 18.14 -0.05 43.73
C MET A 1 17.65 0.09 42.31
N SER A 2 17.67 -1.03 41.59
CA SER A 2 17.49 -1.06 40.14
C SER A 2 16.15 -1.74 39.87
N GLY A 3 15.11 -0.94 39.64
CA GLY A 3 13.81 -1.46 39.19
C GLY A 3 13.91 -1.89 37.74
N GLY A 4 14.02 -3.20 37.49
CA GLY A 4 13.84 -3.80 36.17
C GLY A 4 12.36 -4.04 35.87
N PRO A 5 11.99 -4.24 34.59
CA PRO A 5 10.59 -4.37 34.18
C PRO A 5 10.08 -5.78 34.48
N GLU A 6 9.65 -6.03 35.71
CA GLU A 6 9.04 -7.30 36.16
C GLU A 6 7.56 -7.47 35.71
N SER A 7 7.06 -6.61 34.83
CA SER A 7 5.61 -6.51 34.56
C SER A 7 5.04 -7.56 33.58
N SER A 8 5.84 -8.46 33.01
CA SER A 8 5.42 -9.29 31.86
C SER A 8 5.48 -10.81 32.10
N GLN A 9 5.59 -11.26 33.36
CA GLN A 9 5.85 -12.68 33.62
C GLN A 9 4.58 -13.53 33.77
N TYR A 10 3.41 -12.91 33.98
CA TYR A 10 2.15 -13.62 34.26
C TYR A 10 0.94 -13.03 33.50
N PRO A 11 -0.10 -13.85 33.22
CA PRO A 11 -1.31 -13.34 32.62
C PRO A 11 -2.04 -12.40 33.58
N LEU A 12 -2.60 -11.32 33.04
CA LEU A 12 -3.48 -10.44 33.82
C LEU A 12 -4.86 -11.11 33.94
N TRP A 13 -5.06 -11.95 34.95
CA TRP A 13 -6.29 -12.73 35.07
C TRP A 13 -7.58 -11.91 35.08
N LYS A 14 -7.57 -10.73 35.73
CA LYS A 14 -8.71 -9.79 35.69
C LYS A 14 -9.08 -9.38 34.28
N LEU A 15 -8.08 -9.10 33.44
CA LEU A 15 -8.28 -8.78 32.04
C LEU A 15 -8.86 -9.99 31.30
N ILE A 16 -8.28 -11.17 31.50
CA ILE A 16 -8.74 -12.40 30.86
C ILE A 16 -10.19 -12.69 31.26
N ASP A 17 -10.57 -12.50 32.51
CA ASP A 17 -11.93 -12.73 33.02
C ASP A 17 -12.96 -11.80 32.37
N GLU A 18 -12.62 -10.53 32.10
CA GLU A 18 -13.49 -9.56 31.41
C GLU A 18 -13.78 -9.91 29.94
N VAL A 19 -12.90 -10.69 29.28
CA VAL A 19 -13.05 -11.01 27.86
C VAL A 19 -14.28 -11.90 27.63
N SER A 20 -15.17 -11.54 26.72
CA SER A 20 -16.24 -12.45 26.30
C SER A 20 -15.82 -13.25 25.08
N ILE A 21 -15.61 -14.57 25.24
CA ILE A 21 -15.28 -15.47 24.14
C ILE A 21 -16.41 -15.52 23.10
N VAL A 22 -17.66 -15.48 23.55
CA VAL A 22 -18.83 -15.51 22.65
C VAL A 22 -18.85 -14.31 21.71
N LEU A 23 -18.53 -13.11 22.22
CA LEU A 23 -18.46 -11.91 21.39
C LEU A 23 -17.27 -11.95 20.42
N LEU A 24 -16.14 -12.48 20.89
CA LEU A 24 -14.95 -12.67 20.05
C LEU A 24 -15.20 -13.64 18.90
N ASP A 25 -15.88 -14.75 19.15
CA ASP A 25 -16.26 -15.75 18.13
C ASP A 25 -17.24 -15.16 17.11
N GLN A 26 -18.06 -14.18 17.52
CA GLN A 26 -18.95 -13.44 16.63
C GLN A 26 -18.25 -12.32 15.84
N GLY A 27 -16.96 -12.09 16.07
CA GLY A 27 -16.18 -11.04 15.39
C GLY A 27 -16.37 -9.63 15.99
N ILE A 28 -16.97 -9.50 17.18
CA ILE A 28 -17.30 -8.21 17.78
C ILE A 28 -16.11 -7.71 18.61
N GLY A 29 -15.56 -6.54 18.24
CA GLY A 29 -14.44 -5.93 18.96
C GLY A 29 -13.17 -6.77 18.95
N THR A 30 -13.04 -7.72 18.02
CA THR A 30 -11.98 -8.73 18.00
C THR A 30 -10.60 -8.08 17.98
N PHE A 31 -10.37 -7.07 17.13
CA PHE A 31 -9.05 -6.43 17.06
C PHE A 31 -8.64 -5.80 18.40
N ASP A 32 -9.49 -4.93 18.96
CA ASP A 32 -9.17 -4.19 20.19
C ASP A 32 -8.95 -5.14 21.38
N VAL A 33 -9.80 -6.16 21.50
CA VAL A 33 -9.71 -7.15 22.58
C VAL A 33 -8.48 -8.03 22.40
N LEU A 34 -8.23 -8.58 21.21
CA LEU A 34 -7.06 -9.43 20.96
C LEU A 34 -5.74 -8.65 21.11
N GLN A 35 -5.71 -7.36 20.76
CA GLN A 35 -4.56 -6.49 20.95
C GLN A 35 -4.31 -6.23 22.45
N ARG A 36 -5.38 -5.92 23.20
CA ARG A 36 -5.30 -5.68 24.65
C ARG A 36 -4.85 -6.93 25.41
N THR A 37 -5.27 -8.13 25.00
CA THR A 37 -4.93 -9.40 25.66
C THR A 37 -3.60 -9.99 25.20
N LEU A 38 -2.98 -9.44 24.15
CA LEU A 38 -1.75 -9.98 23.55
C LEU A 38 -0.60 -10.19 24.55
N PRO A 39 -0.29 -9.23 25.45
CA PRO A 39 0.77 -9.43 26.43
C PRO A 39 0.50 -10.59 27.39
N SER A 40 -0.77 -10.75 27.80
CA SER A 40 -1.18 -11.77 28.77
C SER A 40 -1.36 -13.16 28.18
N VAL A 41 -1.46 -13.29 26.86
CA VAL A 41 -1.73 -14.57 26.19
C VAL A 41 -0.53 -15.05 25.36
N VAL A 42 0.05 -14.19 24.52
CA VAL A 42 1.11 -14.59 23.57
C VAL A 42 2.51 -14.32 24.11
N LEU A 43 2.67 -13.21 24.85
CA LEU A 43 4.00 -12.81 25.36
C LEU A 43 4.28 -13.34 26.77
N CYS A 44 3.28 -13.94 27.42
CA CYS A 44 3.41 -14.53 28.74
C CYS A 44 3.91 -15.98 28.65
N ARG A 45 4.67 -16.43 29.66
CA ARG A 45 5.09 -17.83 29.83
C ARG A 45 4.44 -18.42 31.07
N LEU A 46 3.44 -19.28 30.87
CA LEU A 46 2.87 -20.09 31.93
C LEU A 46 3.75 -21.31 32.18
N GLU A 47 4.57 -21.27 33.23
CA GLU A 47 5.48 -22.37 33.61
C GLU A 47 4.83 -23.35 34.59
N LYS A 48 3.81 -22.91 35.35
CA LYS A 48 3.12 -23.72 36.37
C LYS A 48 1.64 -23.38 36.39
N ILE A 49 0.83 -24.38 36.73
CA ILE A 49 -0.59 -24.20 37.05
C ILE A 49 -0.65 -23.96 38.56
N ASP A 50 -0.90 -22.72 38.94
CA ASP A 50 -1.16 -22.32 40.32
C ASP A 50 -2.68 -22.25 40.59
N ASP A 51 -3.07 -21.88 41.80
CA ASP A 51 -4.48 -21.75 42.20
C ASP A 51 -5.23 -20.66 41.40
N GLU A 52 -4.52 -19.71 40.77
CA GLU A 52 -5.12 -18.68 39.93
C GLU A 52 -5.36 -19.18 38.49
N CYS A 53 -4.58 -20.14 38.02
CA CYS A 53 -4.71 -20.75 36.70
C CYS A 53 -5.80 -21.84 36.69
N THR A 54 -7.06 -21.43 36.80
CA THR A 54 -8.18 -22.38 36.74
C THR A 54 -8.33 -23.01 35.34
N PRO A 55 -8.92 -24.21 35.21
CA PRO A 55 -9.18 -24.82 33.91
C PRO A 55 -9.96 -23.92 32.94
N GLU A 56 -10.92 -23.15 33.43
CA GLU A 56 -11.72 -22.21 32.62
C GLU A 56 -10.86 -21.08 32.07
N ARG A 57 -9.97 -20.52 32.90
CA ARG A 57 -9.02 -19.48 32.49
C ARG A 57 -8.02 -20.01 31.47
N LEU A 58 -7.55 -21.23 31.63
CA LEU A 58 -6.66 -21.88 30.66
C LEU A 58 -7.35 -22.10 29.31
N LEU A 59 -8.59 -22.59 29.30
CA LEU A 59 -9.39 -22.73 28.08
C LEU A 59 -9.60 -21.38 27.39
N LYS A 60 -9.84 -20.33 28.18
CA LYS A 60 -10.03 -18.97 27.68
C LYS A 60 -8.77 -18.41 27.02
N ILE A 61 -7.61 -18.54 27.68
CA ILE A 61 -6.30 -18.18 27.10
C ILE A 61 -6.06 -18.96 25.80
N PHE A 62 -6.30 -20.27 25.82
CA PHE A 62 -6.10 -21.11 24.65
C PHE A 62 -6.99 -20.66 23.48
N ARG A 63 -8.27 -20.35 23.74
CA ARG A 63 -9.19 -19.85 22.73
C ARG A 63 -8.76 -18.49 22.18
N ILE A 64 -8.33 -17.57 23.04
CA ILE A 64 -7.80 -16.26 22.63
C ILE A 64 -6.55 -16.43 21.76
N ALA A 65 -5.65 -17.36 22.12
CA ALA A 65 -4.45 -17.66 21.33
C ALA A 65 -4.81 -18.20 19.93
N GLN A 66 -5.78 -19.11 19.83
CA GLN A 66 -6.28 -19.59 18.55
C GLN A 66 -6.83 -18.45 17.68
N LEU A 67 -7.63 -17.56 18.27
CA LEU A 67 -8.18 -16.39 17.57
C LEU A 67 -7.09 -15.40 17.16
N GLN A 68 -6.05 -15.22 17.97
CA GLN A 68 -4.90 -14.38 17.60
C GLN A 68 -4.15 -14.96 16.41
N VAL A 69 -3.90 -16.28 16.39
CA VAL A 69 -3.28 -16.93 15.24
C VAL A 69 -4.15 -16.80 13.99
N GLU A 70 -5.46 -17.05 14.10
CA GLU A 70 -6.39 -16.91 12.99
C GLU A 70 -6.43 -15.47 12.45
N TYR A 71 -6.50 -14.48 13.33
CA TYR A 71 -6.50 -13.06 12.96
C TYR A 71 -5.19 -12.68 12.25
N LEU A 72 -4.04 -13.14 12.76
CA LEU A 72 -2.75 -12.88 12.14
C LEU A 72 -2.66 -13.47 10.72
N LEU A 73 -3.10 -14.72 10.53
CA LEU A 73 -3.11 -15.38 9.23
C LEU A 73 -4.04 -14.66 8.24
N LYS A 74 -5.25 -14.31 8.68
CA LYS A 74 -6.21 -13.54 7.85
C LYS A 74 -5.66 -12.17 7.46
N SER A 75 -5.09 -11.45 8.41
CA SER A 75 -4.50 -10.12 8.19
C SER A 75 -3.30 -10.19 7.24
N GLN A 76 -2.46 -11.22 7.39
CA GLN A 76 -1.33 -11.47 6.50
C GLN A 76 -1.79 -11.69 5.05
N GLU A 77 -2.79 -12.54 4.83
CA GLU A 77 -3.29 -12.82 3.48
C GLU A 77 -3.95 -11.59 2.85
N GLN A 78 -4.81 -10.87 3.60
CA GLN A 78 -5.43 -9.63 3.13
C GLN A 78 -4.39 -8.55 2.76
N THR A 79 -3.32 -8.44 3.54
CA THR A 79 -2.24 -7.49 3.27
C THR A 79 -1.48 -7.90 2.01
N ARG A 80 -1.18 -9.20 1.88
CA ARG A 80 -0.50 -9.77 0.71
C ARG A 80 -1.30 -9.55 -0.58
N GLU A 81 -2.61 -9.79 -0.56
CA GLU A 81 -3.52 -9.52 -1.69
C GLU A 81 -3.50 -8.05 -2.10
N LYS A 82 -3.59 -7.13 -1.14
CA LYS A 82 -3.51 -5.68 -1.41
C LYS A 82 -2.18 -5.27 -2.03
N VAL A 83 -1.07 -5.81 -1.55
CA VAL A 83 0.27 -5.57 -2.14
C VAL A 83 0.31 -6.05 -3.59
N MET A 84 -0.15 -7.27 -3.87
CA MET A 84 -0.18 -7.81 -5.23
C MET A 84 -1.05 -6.95 -6.18
N MET A 85 -2.20 -6.46 -5.71
CA MET A 85 -3.06 -5.57 -6.50
C MET A 85 -2.37 -4.23 -6.81
N LEU A 86 -1.79 -3.59 -5.81
CA LEU A 86 -1.09 -2.31 -5.98
C LEU A 86 0.13 -2.44 -6.88
N GLU A 87 0.89 -3.53 -6.77
CA GLU A 87 2.03 -3.80 -7.65
C GLU A 87 1.59 -3.98 -9.11
N LYS A 88 0.47 -4.67 -9.34
CA LYS A 88 -0.11 -4.83 -10.67
C LYS A 88 -0.57 -3.49 -11.25
N GLU A 89 -1.29 -2.68 -10.48
CA GLU A 89 -1.73 -1.35 -10.90
C GLU A 89 -0.53 -0.45 -11.23
N ASN A 90 0.48 -0.43 -10.36
CA ASN A 90 1.69 0.34 -10.57
C ASN A 90 2.44 -0.11 -11.84
N SER A 91 2.51 -1.42 -12.11
CA SER A 91 3.09 -1.96 -13.34
C SER A 91 2.32 -1.51 -14.59
N SER A 92 0.98 -1.51 -14.54
CA SER A 92 0.14 -0.98 -15.64
C SER A 92 0.37 0.51 -15.86
N PHE A 93 0.35 1.32 -14.80
CA PHE A 93 0.60 2.77 -14.91
C PHE A 93 2.00 3.07 -15.43
N LYS A 94 3.02 2.31 -15.02
CA LYS A 94 4.39 2.44 -15.53
C LYS A 94 4.47 2.16 -17.02
N THR A 95 3.76 1.13 -17.49
CA THR A 95 3.67 0.78 -18.91
C THR A 95 2.97 1.88 -19.71
N GLU A 96 1.84 2.38 -19.20
CA GLU A 96 1.08 3.45 -19.84
C GLU A 96 1.87 4.76 -19.90
N LEU A 97 2.53 5.15 -18.81
CA LEU A 97 3.41 6.31 -18.77
C LEU A 97 4.56 6.20 -19.78
N SER A 98 5.17 5.02 -19.92
CA SER A 98 6.21 4.78 -20.93
C SER A 98 5.66 4.98 -22.34
N ARG A 99 4.46 4.44 -22.62
CA ARG A 99 3.78 4.58 -23.92
C ARG A 99 3.47 6.03 -24.25
N LEU A 100 2.87 6.77 -23.31
CA LEU A 100 2.53 8.18 -23.47
C LEU A 100 3.80 9.04 -23.65
N ARG A 101 4.86 8.78 -22.88
CA ARG A 101 6.15 9.47 -23.05
C ARG A 101 6.75 9.24 -24.43
N LYS A 102 6.64 8.02 -24.98
CA LYS A 102 7.10 7.72 -26.33
C LYS A 102 6.27 8.47 -27.38
N ALA A 103 4.94 8.44 -27.26
CA ALA A 103 4.04 9.16 -28.17
C ALA A 103 4.29 10.68 -28.18
N ILE A 104 4.55 11.28 -27.01
CA ILE A 104 4.91 12.70 -26.91
C ILE A 104 6.24 12.99 -27.63
N ARG A 105 7.25 12.12 -27.48
CA ARG A 105 8.53 12.29 -28.19
C ARG A 105 8.38 12.19 -29.70
N GLU A 106 7.62 11.21 -30.18
CA GLU A 106 7.34 11.03 -31.61
C GLU A 106 6.54 12.22 -32.19
N ALA A 107 5.53 12.71 -31.46
CA ALA A 107 4.79 13.91 -31.86
C ALA A 107 5.68 15.17 -31.85
N ALA A 108 6.58 15.31 -30.88
CA ALA A 108 7.53 16.41 -30.84
C ALA A 108 8.48 16.38 -32.06
N ASP A 109 8.98 15.20 -32.45
CA ASP A 109 9.85 15.01 -33.61
C ASP A 109 9.17 15.43 -34.93
N VAL A 110 7.89 15.10 -35.08
CA VAL A 110 7.05 15.57 -36.20
C VAL A 110 6.86 17.09 -36.17
N THR A 111 6.72 17.69 -34.98
CA THR A 111 6.51 19.14 -34.83
C THR A 111 7.81 19.95 -35.02
N THR A 112 8.98 19.32 -34.85
CA THR A 112 10.30 19.94 -35.10
C THR A 112 10.74 19.89 -36.55
N SER A 113 9.93 19.35 -37.47
CA SER A 113 10.19 19.49 -38.90
C SER A 113 10.09 20.97 -39.29
N PHE A 114 11.25 21.59 -39.52
CA PHE A 114 11.30 22.97 -39.97
C PHE A 114 10.90 23.07 -41.44
N PHE A 115 10.19 24.14 -41.80
CA PHE A 115 9.74 24.43 -43.16
C PHE A 115 10.73 25.37 -43.84
N GLN A 116 11.36 24.97 -44.94
CA GLN A 116 12.36 25.77 -45.65
C GLN A 116 11.80 26.38 -46.92
N CYS A 117 12.09 27.66 -47.17
CA CYS A 117 11.81 28.33 -48.44
C CYS A 117 12.88 27.96 -49.46
N GLU A 118 12.51 27.39 -50.61
CA GLU A 118 13.47 27.00 -51.64
C GLU A 118 14.05 28.19 -52.43
N LEU A 119 13.35 29.34 -52.42
CA LEU A 119 13.77 30.54 -53.16
C LEU A 119 14.83 31.37 -52.43
N CYS A 120 14.90 31.29 -51.10
CA CYS A 120 15.87 32.04 -50.30
C CYS A 120 16.49 31.28 -49.11
N ASN A 121 16.22 29.98 -48.99
CA ASN A 121 16.73 29.08 -47.95
C ASN A 121 16.43 29.50 -46.49
N LYS A 122 15.44 30.39 -46.27
CA LYS A 122 14.96 30.69 -44.91
C LYS A 122 14.20 29.51 -44.32
N VAL A 123 14.48 29.21 -43.06
CA VAL A 123 13.91 28.11 -42.30
C VAL A 123 12.90 28.64 -41.29
N PHE A 124 11.74 28.03 -41.21
CA PHE A 124 10.59 28.45 -40.41
C PHE A 124 10.17 27.31 -39.47
N LEU A 125 9.75 27.65 -38.25
CA LEU A 125 9.30 26.67 -37.26
C LEU A 125 7.90 26.10 -37.56
N ARG A 126 7.11 26.80 -38.40
CA ARG A 126 5.74 26.43 -38.75
C ARG A 126 5.45 26.74 -40.22
N SER A 127 4.54 25.99 -40.84
CA SER A 127 4.19 26.11 -42.26
C SER A 127 3.44 27.40 -42.61
N ASP A 128 2.64 27.93 -41.69
CA ASP A 128 1.92 29.19 -41.83
C ASP A 128 2.88 30.38 -41.99
N PHE A 129 4.01 30.39 -41.27
CA PHE A 129 5.05 31.42 -41.43
C PHE A 129 5.77 31.31 -42.77
N LEU A 130 5.99 30.10 -43.29
CA LEU A 130 6.52 29.93 -44.64
C LEU A 130 5.55 30.47 -45.69
N LEU A 131 4.25 30.17 -45.57
CA LEU A 131 3.23 30.66 -46.51
C LEU A 131 3.14 32.19 -46.53
N ASP A 132 3.11 32.84 -45.36
CA ASP A 132 3.11 34.31 -45.25
C ASP A 132 4.40 34.92 -45.82
N HIS A 133 5.55 34.27 -45.59
CA HIS A 133 6.82 34.68 -46.21
C HIS A 133 6.77 34.61 -47.74
N LEU A 134 6.26 33.50 -48.31
CA LEU A 134 6.10 33.34 -49.76
C LEU A 134 5.18 34.44 -50.32
N GLN A 135 4.07 34.72 -49.64
CA GLN A 135 3.12 35.78 -50.05
C GLN A 135 3.67 37.20 -49.94
N ARG A 136 4.61 37.49 -49.03
CA ARG A 136 5.15 38.85 -48.85
C ARG A 136 6.43 39.10 -49.63
N LYS A 137 7.24 38.07 -49.85
CA LYS A 137 8.60 38.20 -50.39
C LYS A 137 8.80 37.54 -51.74
N HIS A 138 7.99 36.53 -52.08
CA HIS A 138 8.12 35.76 -53.32
C HIS A 138 6.82 35.73 -54.16
N TYR A 139 5.85 36.58 -53.85
CA TYR A 139 4.55 36.65 -54.54
C TYR A 139 4.65 36.86 -56.05
N GLN A 140 5.74 37.47 -56.52
CA GLN A 140 5.99 37.77 -57.93
C GLN A 140 6.98 36.80 -58.62
N GLN A 141 7.36 35.69 -57.96
CA GLN A 141 8.28 34.68 -58.50
C GLN A 141 7.59 33.33 -58.80
N GLN A 142 6.25 33.30 -58.86
CA GLN A 142 5.46 32.16 -59.33
C GLN A 142 5.11 32.29 -60.81
#